data_AF-A0A5E4JIL1-F1
#
_entry.id   AF-A0A5E4JIL1-F1
#
_cell.length_a   1.000
_cell.length_b   1.000
_cell.length_c   1.000
_cell.angle_alpha   90.00
_cell.angle_beta   90.00
_cell.angle_gamma   90.00
#
_symmetry.space_group_name_H-M   'P 1'
#
loop_
_entity.id
_entity.type
_entity.pdbx_description
1 polymer ?
#
loop_
_entity_poly.entity_id
_entity_poly.type
_entity_poly.pdbx_seq_one_letter_code
_entity_poly.pdbx_strand_id
1 'polypeptide(L)'
;MNVKAVGSGMLSSVKNVMGRKVNATAGGSSMVVNAIKNVVRSDWEVSAKQGNVSIVLLNKIAEFMRNEMRSIDYEAICMRNIVANSKQMSKEDFHDYAYVLKALTKGYKVRFGPEFANLMLVGVTSVAKDPNSARKHLDNLVDNLYGKASVYDARLHKEIIKAGAMEVQLKSKESSIIARIFKKNEISRLKAGLDKSRCRTVRIESRKAECVSLASNLKNMATPNPFPSKA
;
A
#
# COMPACT_ATOMS: atom_id res chain seq x y z
N MET A 1 -46.66 14.62 25.21
CA MET A 1 -45.29 14.29 25.64
C MET A 1 -44.31 15.28 25.00
N ASN A 2 -43.31 15.66 25.80
CA ASN A 2 -42.38 16.77 25.62
C ASN A 2 -41.46 16.72 24.38
N VAL A 3 -41.05 17.93 23.99
CA VAL A 3 -39.98 18.29 23.05
C VAL A 3 -38.61 18.30 23.75
N LYS A 4 -37.53 17.93 23.01
CA LYS A 4 -36.16 18.53 22.94
C LYS A 4 -35.19 17.51 22.31
N ALA A 5 -34.07 17.82 21.63
CA ALA A 5 -33.56 18.90 20.78
C ALA A 5 -32.08 18.54 20.47
N VAL A 6 -31.66 18.62 19.19
CA VAL A 6 -30.39 19.15 18.63
C VAL A 6 -29.00 18.71 19.14
N GLY A 7 -28.12 18.38 18.17
CA GLY A 7 -26.68 18.70 18.14
C GLY A 7 -25.74 17.49 17.97
N SER A 8 -24.69 17.45 17.15
CA SER A 8 -24.00 18.45 16.33
C SER A 8 -23.11 17.75 15.29
N GLY A 9 -23.37 17.95 14.00
CA GLY A 9 -22.36 17.77 12.96
C GLY A 9 -21.54 19.07 12.88
N MET A 10 -20.28 19.04 13.31
CA MET A 10 -19.38 20.19 13.25
C MET A 10 -19.08 20.54 11.77
N LEU A 11 -19.84 21.50 11.24
CA LEU A 11 -19.49 22.23 10.02
C LEU A 11 -18.45 23.29 10.39
N SER A 12 -17.19 23.09 10.00
CA SER A 12 -16.17 24.14 10.08
C SER A 12 -16.45 25.19 9.01
N SER A 13 -16.88 26.38 9.45
CA SER A 13 -17.09 27.53 8.55
C SER A 13 -15.76 28.27 8.40
N VAL A 14 -15.15 28.19 7.22
CA VAL A 14 -14.02 29.07 6.86
C VAL A 14 -14.58 30.30 6.16
N LYS A 15 -14.39 31.48 6.76
CA LYS A 15 -14.73 32.76 6.13
C LYS A 15 -13.63 33.14 5.14
N ASN A 16 -14.01 33.52 3.92
CA ASN A 16 -13.07 34.16 3.00
C ASN A 16 -12.95 35.67 3.31
N VAL A 17 -11.91 36.33 2.76
CA VAL A 17 -11.48 37.72 3.07
C VAL A 17 -12.57 38.80 2.88
N MET A 18 -13.71 38.48 2.25
CA MET A 18 -14.86 39.37 2.09
C MET A 18 -16.13 38.97 2.88
N GLY A 19 -15.99 38.15 3.93
CA GLY A 19 -17.09 37.89 4.88
C GLY A 19 -18.28 37.08 4.36
N ARG A 20 -18.28 36.62 3.09
CA ARG A 20 -19.28 35.67 2.58
C ARG A 20 -19.01 34.26 3.10
N LYS A 21 -20.02 33.64 3.70
CA LYS A 21 -20.06 32.19 3.96
C LYS A 21 -20.11 31.47 2.61
N VAL A 22 -19.03 30.81 2.23
CA VAL A 22 -19.02 29.88 1.10
C VAL A 22 -19.23 28.48 1.68
N ASN A 23 -20.37 27.88 1.37
CA ASN A 23 -20.55 26.45 1.61
C ASN A 23 -19.67 25.73 0.58
N ALA A 24 -18.50 25.25 1.00
CA ALA A 24 -17.72 24.33 0.19
C ALA A 24 -18.46 22.99 0.16
N THR A 25 -19.30 22.77 -0.85
CA THR A 25 -19.79 21.44 -1.21
C THR A 25 -18.64 20.61 -1.76
N ALA A 26 -17.81 20.07 -0.87
CA ALA A 26 -16.91 18.97 -1.16
C ALA A 26 -17.75 17.69 -1.29
N GLY A 27 -18.30 17.46 -2.49
CA GLY A 27 -19.07 16.26 -2.79
C GLY A 27 -19.93 16.46 -4.02
N GLY A 28 -19.44 16.03 -5.19
CA GLY A 28 -20.29 15.92 -6.37
C GLY A 28 -21.48 15.01 -6.07
N SER A 29 -22.68 15.38 -6.52
CA SER A 29 -23.88 14.55 -6.42
C SER A 29 -23.59 13.12 -6.89
N SER A 30 -24.07 12.10 -6.17
CA SER A 30 -23.85 10.69 -6.52
C SER A 30 -24.23 10.35 -7.97
N MET A 31 -25.19 11.10 -8.51
CA MET A 31 -25.62 11.04 -9.90
C MET A 31 -24.51 11.44 -10.88
N VAL A 32 -23.75 12.49 -10.56
CA VAL A 32 -22.60 12.95 -11.38
C VAL A 32 -21.47 11.92 -11.36
N VAL A 33 -21.16 11.37 -10.18
CA VAL A 33 -20.14 10.32 -10.04
C VAL A 33 -20.53 9.06 -10.82
N ASN A 34 -21.82 8.68 -10.79
CA ASN A 34 -22.32 7.53 -11.56
C ASN A 34 -22.32 7.79 -13.08
N ALA A 35 -22.64 9.01 -13.51
CA ALA A 35 -22.56 9.39 -14.92
C ALA A 35 -21.11 9.32 -15.43
N ILE A 36 -20.13 9.86 -14.68
CA ILE A 36 -18.71 9.78 -15.02
C ILE A 36 -18.25 8.32 -15.11
N LYS A 37 -18.68 7.46 -14.17
CA LYS A 37 -18.41 6.02 -14.22
C LYS A 37 -18.91 5.36 -15.50
N ASN A 38 -20.13 5.66 -15.90
CA ASN A 38 -20.72 5.07 -17.08
C ASN A 38 -19.99 5.51 -18.36
N VAL A 39 -19.59 6.78 -18.46
CA VAL A 39 -18.85 7.31 -19.61
C VAL A 39 -17.47 6.66 -19.71
N VAL A 40 -16.69 6.68 -18.62
CA VAL A 40 -15.35 6.07 -18.58
C VAL A 40 -15.41 4.59 -18.95
N ARG A 41 -16.38 3.87 -18.41
CA ARG A 41 -16.55 2.44 -18.65
C ARG A 41 -16.97 2.13 -20.08
N SER A 42 -17.93 2.88 -20.62
CA SER A 42 -18.39 2.67 -21.99
C SER A 42 -17.26 2.84 -23.01
N ASP A 43 -16.34 3.77 -22.76
CA ASP A 43 -15.24 4.07 -23.68
C ASP A 43 -14.28 2.88 -23.88
N TRP A 44 -13.79 2.28 -22.78
CA TRP A 44 -12.89 1.13 -22.89
C TRP A 44 -13.62 -0.18 -23.21
N GLU A 45 -14.89 -0.34 -22.82
CA GLU A 45 -15.70 -1.53 -23.17
C GLU A 45 -15.99 -1.63 -24.67
N VAL A 46 -16.29 -0.50 -25.34
CA VAL A 46 -16.46 -0.46 -26.80
C VAL A 46 -15.16 -0.88 -27.50
N SER A 47 -14.03 -0.34 -27.03
CA SER A 47 -12.70 -0.68 -27.56
C SER A 47 -12.33 -2.16 -27.36
N ALA A 48 -12.79 -2.77 -26.26
CA ALA A 48 -12.57 -4.18 -25.96
C ALA A 48 -13.42 -5.12 -26.83
N LYS A 49 -14.70 -4.76 -27.07
CA LYS A 49 -15.62 -5.50 -27.95
C LYS A 49 -15.09 -5.59 -29.38
N GLN A 50 -14.55 -4.49 -29.91
CA GLN A 50 -13.95 -4.45 -31.25
C GLN A 50 -12.68 -5.31 -31.36
N GLY A 51 -11.97 -5.55 -30.25
CA GLY A 51 -10.72 -6.30 -30.22
C GLY A 51 -10.84 -7.77 -29.81
N ASN A 52 -12.07 -8.29 -29.67
CA ASN A 52 -12.34 -9.65 -29.16
C ASN A 52 -11.64 -9.98 -27.81
N VAL A 53 -11.48 -8.97 -26.94
CA VAL A 53 -10.83 -9.12 -25.64
C VAL A 53 -11.84 -9.63 -24.61
N SER A 54 -11.39 -10.44 -23.64
CA SER A 54 -12.21 -10.91 -22.52
C SER A 54 -12.72 -9.75 -21.65
N ILE A 55 -13.95 -9.29 -21.93
CA ILE A 55 -14.66 -8.25 -21.17
C ILE A 55 -14.85 -8.67 -19.70
N VAL A 56 -15.08 -9.96 -19.46
CA VAL A 56 -15.25 -10.51 -18.10
C VAL A 56 -13.99 -10.28 -17.27
N LEU A 57 -12.81 -10.53 -17.84
CA LEU A 57 -11.55 -10.32 -17.13
C LEU A 57 -11.25 -8.84 -16.92
N LEU A 58 -11.47 -8.01 -17.94
CA LEU A 58 -11.32 -6.55 -17.84
C LEU A 58 -12.21 -5.94 -16.75
N ASN A 59 -13.47 -6.38 -16.66
CA ASN A 59 -14.39 -5.95 -15.60
C ASN A 59 -13.89 -6.34 -14.21
N LYS A 60 -13.37 -7.56 -14.04
CA LYS A 60 -12.75 -8.01 -12.78
C LYS A 60 -11.51 -7.19 -12.41
N ILE A 61 -10.72 -6.76 -13.39
CA ILE A 61 -9.57 -5.87 -13.15
C ILE A 61 -10.07 -4.50 -12.70
N ALA A 62 -10.94 -3.86 -13.48
CA ALA A 62 -11.47 -2.53 -13.17
C ALA A 62 -12.13 -2.49 -11.78
N GLU A 63 -12.92 -3.51 -11.44
CA GLU A 63 -13.55 -3.62 -10.12
C GLU A 63 -12.52 -3.77 -8.98
N PHE A 64 -11.55 -4.67 -9.13
CA PHE A 64 -10.48 -4.82 -8.14
C PHE A 64 -9.75 -3.50 -7.92
N MET A 65 -9.40 -2.81 -8.99
CA MET A 65 -8.62 -1.57 -8.96
C MET A 65 -9.41 -0.43 -8.31
N ARG A 66 -10.70 -0.28 -8.66
CA ARG A 66 -11.60 0.68 -8.00
C ARG A 66 -11.71 0.44 -6.51
N ASN A 67 -11.88 -0.83 -6.11
CA ASN A 67 -12.00 -1.19 -4.69
C ASN A 67 -10.69 -0.96 -3.94
N GLU A 68 -9.56 -1.26 -4.57
CA GLU A 68 -8.25 -1.09 -3.95
C GLU A 68 -7.86 0.40 -3.86
N MET A 69 -8.05 1.19 -4.91
CA MET A 69 -7.61 2.59 -4.97
C MET A 69 -8.65 3.60 -4.51
N ARG A 70 -9.92 3.21 -4.40
CA ARG A 70 -11.06 4.08 -4.05
C ARG A 70 -11.21 5.30 -4.98
N SER A 71 -10.73 5.19 -6.22
CA SER A 71 -10.83 6.23 -7.25
C SER A 71 -11.22 5.61 -8.60
N ILE A 72 -11.84 6.43 -9.45
CA ILE A 72 -12.08 6.11 -10.85
C ILE A 72 -10.94 6.52 -11.78
N ASP A 73 -10.03 7.38 -11.31
CA ASP A 73 -8.96 7.95 -12.15
C ASP A 73 -8.11 6.84 -12.78
N TYR A 74 -7.86 5.76 -12.02
CA TYR A 74 -7.23 4.56 -12.54
C TYR A 74 -7.97 4.00 -13.75
N GLU A 75 -9.29 3.84 -13.67
CA GLU A 75 -10.07 3.24 -14.74
C GLU A 75 -10.03 4.10 -16.01
N ALA A 76 -10.13 5.42 -15.84
CA ALA A 76 -10.06 6.36 -16.95
C ALA A 76 -8.72 6.33 -17.69
N ILE A 77 -7.62 6.10 -16.99
CA ILE A 77 -6.27 6.25 -17.56
C ILE A 77 -5.66 4.88 -17.91
N CYS A 78 -5.76 3.89 -17.03
CA CYS A 78 -5.09 2.60 -17.19
C CYS A 78 -5.87 1.62 -18.07
N MET A 79 -7.21 1.59 -18.01
CA MET A 79 -7.99 0.56 -18.72
C MET A 79 -7.85 0.67 -20.24
N ARG A 80 -7.73 1.89 -20.80
CA ARG A 80 -7.46 2.06 -22.24
C ARG A 80 -6.16 1.37 -22.65
N ASN A 81 -5.09 1.55 -21.88
CA ASN A 81 -3.80 0.92 -22.14
C ASN A 81 -3.89 -0.61 -21.98
N ILE A 82 -4.56 -1.08 -20.93
CA ILE A 82 -4.75 -2.52 -20.70
C ILE A 82 -5.53 -3.16 -21.86
N VAL A 83 -6.62 -2.53 -22.30
CA VAL A 83 -7.39 -2.99 -23.46
C VAL A 83 -6.52 -3.00 -24.72
N ALA A 84 -5.78 -1.91 -25.00
CA ALA A 84 -4.89 -1.84 -26.16
C ALA A 84 -3.82 -2.95 -26.16
N ASN A 85 -3.14 -3.16 -25.03
CA ASN A 85 -2.11 -4.18 -24.88
C ASN A 85 -2.71 -5.60 -25.01
N SER A 86 -3.89 -5.83 -24.43
CA SER A 86 -4.54 -7.15 -24.44
C SER A 86 -4.98 -7.64 -25.82
N LYS A 87 -5.17 -6.75 -26.80
CA LYS A 87 -5.53 -7.13 -28.19
C LYS A 87 -4.46 -8.00 -28.87
N GLN A 88 -3.21 -7.91 -28.41
CA GLN A 88 -2.07 -8.63 -28.98
C GLN A 88 -1.67 -9.85 -28.13
N MET A 89 -2.40 -10.13 -27.05
CA MET A 89 -2.06 -11.20 -26.10
C MET A 89 -2.90 -12.45 -26.35
N SER A 90 -2.31 -13.62 -26.07
CA SER A 90 -3.10 -14.82 -25.83
C SER A 90 -4.00 -14.65 -24.59
N LYS A 91 -4.99 -15.52 -24.43
CA LYS A 91 -5.89 -15.46 -23.27
C LYS A 91 -5.12 -15.74 -21.98
N GLU A 92 -4.18 -16.68 -22.03
CA GLU A 92 -3.29 -17.08 -20.96
C GLU A 92 -2.38 -15.91 -20.56
N ASP A 93 -1.70 -15.29 -21.53
CA ASP A 93 -0.86 -14.11 -21.28
C ASP A 93 -1.68 -12.97 -20.67
N PHE A 94 -2.89 -12.72 -21.17
CA PHE A 94 -3.71 -11.66 -20.62
C PHE A 94 -4.14 -11.94 -19.17
N HIS A 95 -4.38 -13.21 -18.81
CA HIS A 95 -4.60 -13.62 -17.43
C HIS A 95 -3.37 -13.34 -16.55
N ASP A 96 -2.18 -13.72 -17.00
CA ASP A 96 -0.92 -13.51 -16.27
C ASP A 96 -0.63 -12.01 -16.08
N TYR A 97 -0.79 -11.23 -17.15
CA TYR A 97 -0.68 -9.78 -17.12
C TYR A 97 -1.61 -9.17 -16.07
N ALA A 98 -2.87 -9.62 -16.04
CA ALA A 98 -3.86 -9.15 -15.06
C ALA A 98 -3.46 -9.47 -13.61
N TYR A 99 -2.93 -10.66 -13.33
CA TYR A 99 -2.44 -11.02 -12.00
C TYR A 99 -1.27 -10.15 -11.55
N VAL A 100 -0.31 -9.92 -12.45
CA VAL A 100 0.83 -9.04 -12.18
C VAL A 100 0.37 -7.60 -11.89
N LEU A 101 -0.56 -7.06 -12.68
CA LEU A 101 -1.10 -5.72 -12.45
C LEU A 101 -1.82 -5.61 -11.10
N LYS A 102 -2.59 -6.62 -10.69
CA LYS A 102 -3.23 -6.64 -9.36
C LYS A 102 -2.21 -6.66 -8.23
N ALA A 103 -1.14 -7.45 -8.36
CA ALA A 103 -0.04 -7.47 -7.40
C ALA A 103 0.64 -6.09 -7.32
N LEU A 104 1.02 -5.50 -8.45
CA LEU A 104 1.62 -4.16 -8.51
C LEU A 104 0.74 -3.10 -7.84
N THR A 105 -0.57 -3.16 -8.09
CA THR A 105 -1.55 -2.25 -7.48
C THR A 105 -1.53 -2.34 -5.97
N LYS A 106 -1.60 -3.57 -5.45
CA LYS A 106 -1.55 -3.80 -4.00
C LYS A 106 -0.24 -3.30 -3.41
N GLY A 107 0.88 -3.63 -4.05
CA GLY A 107 2.21 -3.29 -3.59
C GLY A 107 2.47 -1.78 -3.59
N TYR A 108 2.12 -1.09 -4.67
CA TYR A 108 2.27 0.37 -4.76
C TYR A 108 1.37 1.10 -3.78
N LYS A 109 0.11 0.66 -3.61
CA LYS A 109 -0.79 1.27 -2.62
C LYS A 109 -0.23 1.16 -1.20
N VAL A 110 0.20 -0.04 -0.80
CA VAL A 110 0.74 -0.25 0.56
C VAL A 110 2.02 0.58 0.77
N ARG A 111 2.85 0.73 -0.26
CA ARG A 111 4.15 1.41 -0.15
C ARG A 111 4.06 2.93 -0.24
N PHE A 112 3.16 3.46 -1.06
CA PHE A 112 3.15 4.88 -1.44
C PHE A 112 1.80 5.59 -1.21
N GLY A 113 0.75 4.86 -0.83
CA GLY A 113 -0.61 5.38 -0.79
C GLY A 113 -1.33 5.30 -2.14
N PRO A 114 -2.66 5.47 -2.16
CA PRO A 114 -3.49 5.23 -3.34
C PRO A 114 -3.22 6.24 -4.48
N GLU A 115 -2.95 7.51 -4.16
CA GLU A 115 -2.75 8.57 -5.17
C GLU A 115 -1.49 8.29 -6.00
N PHE A 116 -0.36 8.02 -5.33
CA PHE A 116 0.89 7.71 -6.00
C PHE A 116 0.85 6.35 -6.70
N ALA A 117 0.13 5.38 -6.14
CA ALA A 117 -0.02 4.07 -6.76
C ALA A 117 -0.76 4.14 -8.10
N ASN A 118 -1.75 5.02 -8.24
CA ASN A 118 -2.41 5.27 -9.53
C ASN A 118 -1.41 5.77 -10.57
N LEU A 119 -0.58 6.76 -10.25
CA LEU A 119 0.44 7.30 -11.16
C LEU A 119 1.45 6.22 -11.58
N MET A 120 1.92 5.40 -10.63
CA MET A 120 2.85 4.31 -10.93
C MET A 120 2.24 3.27 -11.88
N LEU A 121 0.96 2.93 -11.70
CA LEU A 121 0.26 1.99 -12.57
C LEU A 121 0.02 2.55 -13.98
N VAL A 122 -0.24 3.84 -14.11
CA VAL A 122 -0.30 4.50 -15.43
C VAL A 122 1.03 4.33 -16.15
N GLY A 123 2.14 4.61 -15.45
CA GLY A 123 3.49 4.39 -15.97
C GLY A 123 3.69 2.95 -16.44
N VAL A 124 3.40 1.96 -15.59
CA VAL A 124 3.54 0.54 -15.93
C VAL A 124 2.67 0.18 -17.13
N THR A 125 1.37 0.48 -17.12
CA THR A 125 0.45 0.07 -18.20
C THR A 125 0.77 0.74 -19.54
N SER A 126 1.40 1.91 -19.53
CA SER A 126 1.84 2.61 -20.76
C SER A 126 3.07 1.99 -21.43
N VAL A 127 3.94 1.33 -20.67
CA VAL A 127 5.22 0.79 -21.19
C VAL A 127 5.27 -0.73 -21.22
N ALA A 128 4.64 -1.41 -20.27
CA ALA A 128 4.63 -2.86 -20.16
C ALA A 128 3.49 -3.44 -20.99
N LYS A 129 3.81 -3.83 -22.23
CA LYS A 129 2.84 -4.34 -23.22
C LYS A 129 2.58 -5.84 -23.12
N ASP A 130 3.24 -6.54 -22.20
CA ASP A 130 3.18 -8.00 -22.03
C ASP A 130 3.41 -8.42 -20.55
N PRO A 131 3.06 -9.66 -20.16
CA PRO A 131 3.21 -10.15 -18.79
C PRO A 131 4.65 -10.09 -18.26
N ASN A 132 5.64 -10.38 -19.10
CA ASN A 132 7.04 -10.42 -18.69
C ASN A 132 7.56 -9.01 -18.41
N SER A 133 7.21 -8.05 -19.27
CA SER A 133 7.52 -6.64 -19.05
C SER A 133 6.87 -6.12 -17.77
N ALA A 134 5.61 -6.45 -17.50
CA ALA A 134 4.96 -6.07 -16.24
C ALA A 134 5.61 -6.74 -15.03
N ARG A 135 6.03 -8.01 -15.18
CA ARG A 135 6.68 -8.79 -14.12
C ARG A 135 8.02 -8.18 -13.72
N LYS A 136 8.80 -7.61 -14.65
CA LYS A 136 10.02 -6.85 -14.31
C LYS A 136 9.75 -5.70 -13.34
N HIS A 137 8.63 -4.98 -13.50
CA HIS A 137 8.26 -3.93 -12.55
C HIS A 137 7.89 -4.49 -11.17
N LEU A 138 7.26 -5.67 -11.13
CA LEU A 138 6.92 -6.36 -9.90
C LEU A 138 8.18 -6.86 -9.19
N ASP A 139 9.09 -7.50 -9.91
CA ASP A 139 10.34 -8.01 -9.38
C ASP A 139 11.17 -6.86 -8.81
N ASN A 140 11.29 -5.75 -9.54
CA ASN A 140 11.91 -4.53 -9.02
C ASN A 140 11.24 -4.01 -7.73
N LEU A 141 9.91 -4.04 -7.64
CA LEU A 141 9.20 -3.65 -6.42
C LEU A 141 9.52 -4.60 -5.26
N VAL A 142 9.54 -5.90 -5.52
CA VAL A 142 9.82 -6.94 -4.53
C VAL A 142 11.28 -6.88 -4.06
N ASP A 143 12.23 -6.71 -4.96
CA ASP A 143 13.65 -6.55 -4.62
C ASP A 143 13.88 -5.33 -3.75
N ASN A 144 13.19 -4.21 -4.03
CA ASN A 144 13.22 -3.04 -3.16
C ASN A 144 12.66 -3.33 -1.75
N LEU A 145 11.64 -4.18 -1.61
CA LEU A 145 11.10 -4.58 -0.31
C LEU A 145 12.09 -5.47 0.46
N TYR A 146 12.74 -6.42 -0.21
CA TYR A 146 13.79 -7.23 0.41
C TYR A 146 15.03 -6.40 0.77
N GLY A 147 15.43 -5.46 -0.10
CA GLY A 147 16.50 -4.51 0.20
C GLY A 147 16.20 -3.69 1.46
N LYS A 148 14.97 -3.19 1.61
CA LYS A 148 14.53 -2.52 2.83
C LYS A 148 14.54 -3.44 4.05
N ALA A 149 14.12 -4.69 3.90
CA ALA A 149 14.17 -5.68 4.98
C ALA A 149 15.61 -5.96 5.44
N SER A 150 16.57 -6.02 4.51
CA SER A 150 18.00 -6.15 4.81
C SER A 150 18.55 -4.93 5.58
N VAL A 151 18.13 -3.71 5.21
CA VAL A 151 18.49 -2.49 5.97
C VAL A 151 17.95 -2.54 7.40
N TYR A 152 16.71 -3.02 7.58
CA TYR A 152 16.16 -3.23 8.93
C TYR A 152 16.93 -4.29 9.71
N ASP A 153 17.39 -5.36 9.07
CA ASP A 153 18.19 -6.40 9.69
C ASP A 153 19.54 -5.87 10.19
N ALA A 154 20.25 -5.10 9.36
CA ALA A 154 21.48 -4.44 9.77
C ALA A 154 21.26 -3.45 10.92
N ARG A 155 20.12 -2.74 10.94
CA ARG A 155 19.76 -1.82 12.02
C ARG A 155 19.42 -2.57 13.31
N LEU A 156 18.72 -3.71 13.19
CA LEU A 156 18.36 -4.58 14.29
C LEU A 156 19.62 -5.11 14.98
N HIS A 157 20.56 -5.62 14.20
CA HIS A 157 21.84 -6.13 14.71
C HIS A 157 22.61 -5.07 15.52
N LYS A 158 22.68 -3.83 15.01
CA LYS A 158 23.30 -2.70 15.74
C LYS A 158 22.59 -2.40 17.06
N GLU A 159 21.26 -2.40 17.09
CA GLU A 159 20.50 -2.10 18.31
C GLU A 159 20.58 -3.25 19.33
N ILE A 160 20.69 -4.51 18.88
CA ILE A 160 20.94 -5.68 19.74
C ILE A 160 22.32 -5.59 20.40
N ILE A 161 23.39 -5.30 19.64
CA ILE A 161 24.74 -5.13 20.20
C ILE A 161 24.73 -4.03 21.26
N LYS A 162 24.09 -2.90 20.95
CA LYS A 162 23.97 -1.77 21.88
C LYS A 162 23.21 -2.16 23.16
N ALA A 163 22.10 -2.87 23.04
CA ALA A 163 21.34 -3.38 24.18
C ALA A 163 22.19 -4.33 25.03
N GLY A 164 22.92 -5.26 24.40
CA GLY A 164 23.82 -6.19 25.08
C GLY A 164 24.91 -5.47 25.86
N ALA A 165 25.55 -4.44 25.27
CA ALA A 165 26.54 -3.63 25.96
C ALA A 165 25.98 -2.90 27.19
N MET A 166 24.77 -2.31 27.08
CA MET A 166 24.09 -1.68 28.21
C MET A 166 23.71 -2.70 29.29
N GLU A 167 23.31 -3.90 28.90
CA GLU A 167 22.97 -4.99 29.85
C GLU A 167 24.20 -5.44 30.65
N VAL A 168 25.36 -5.59 30.00
CA VAL A 168 26.63 -5.90 30.69
C VAL A 168 27.03 -4.79 31.66
N GLN A 169 26.93 -3.52 31.24
CA GLN A 169 27.22 -2.37 32.11
C GLN A 169 26.28 -2.30 33.31
N LEU A 170 24.99 -2.55 33.08
CA LEU A 170 23.98 -2.57 34.13
C LEU A 170 24.28 -3.68 35.15
N LYS A 171 24.53 -4.91 34.69
CA LYS A 171 24.88 -6.05 35.56
C LYS A 171 26.11 -5.74 36.41
N SER A 172 27.18 -5.23 35.79
CA SER A 172 28.40 -4.84 36.51
C SER A 172 28.14 -3.82 37.63
N LYS A 173 27.33 -2.79 37.35
CA LYS A 173 26.99 -1.77 38.36
C LYS A 173 26.03 -2.28 39.43
N GLU A 174 25.09 -3.15 39.09
CA GLU A 174 24.17 -3.74 40.05
C GLU A 174 24.88 -4.72 41.00
N SER A 175 25.91 -5.42 40.54
CA SER A 175 26.73 -6.31 41.38
C SER A 175 27.55 -5.55 42.45
N SER A 176 27.84 -4.26 42.26
CA SER A 176 28.60 -3.45 43.22
C SER A 176 27.68 -2.79 44.26
N ILE A 177 27.87 -3.09 45.55
CA ILE A 177 27.15 -2.44 46.66
C ILE A 177 27.36 -0.92 46.64
N ILE A 178 28.61 -0.49 46.44
CA ILE A 178 28.97 0.94 46.37
C ILE A 178 28.22 1.61 45.20
N ALA A 179 28.24 1.02 44.01
CA ALA A 179 27.54 1.58 42.86
C ALA A 179 26.01 1.60 43.06
N ARG A 180 25.42 0.59 43.72
CA ARG A 180 23.99 0.59 44.05
C ARG A 180 23.59 1.71 45.02
N ILE A 181 24.49 2.20 45.86
CA ILE A 181 24.19 3.31 46.79
C ILE A 181 24.46 4.66 46.13
N PHE A 182 25.64 4.82 45.53
CA PHE A 182 26.13 6.12 45.04
C PHE A 182 25.82 6.40 43.57
N LYS A 183 25.49 5.38 42.77
CA LYS A 183 25.24 5.50 41.32
C LYS A 183 23.81 5.12 40.91
N LYS A 184 22.84 5.23 41.82
CA LYS A 184 21.41 4.91 41.59
C LYS A 184 20.84 5.55 40.31
N ASN A 185 21.12 6.84 40.10
CA ASN A 185 20.64 7.57 38.92
C ASN A 185 21.22 7.03 37.62
N GLU A 186 22.48 6.60 37.62
CA GLU A 186 23.13 6.00 36.45
C GLU A 186 22.52 4.62 36.13
N ILE A 187 22.30 3.79 37.16
CA ILE A 187 21.62 2.50 37.04
C ILE A 187 20.21 2.69 36.47
N SER A 188 19.44 3.66 36.99
CA SER A 188 18.09 3.97 36.49
C SER A 188 18.11 4.41 35.02
N ARG A 189 19.06 5.27 34.62
CA ARG A 189 19.24 5.68 33.22
C ARG A 189 19.60 4.50 32.31
N LEU A 190 20.45 3.59 32.76
CA LEU A 190 20.81 2.38 32.02
C LEU A 190 19.60 1.46 31.82
N LYS A 191 18.77 1.26 32.85
CA LYS A 191 17.51 0.49 32.74
C LYS A 191 16.56 1.11 31.71
N ALA A 192 16.28 2.41 31.84
CA ALA A 192 15.41 3.10 30.89
C ALA A 192 15.96 3.09 29.46
N GLY A 193 17.29 3.19 29.30
CA GLY A 193 17.97 3.04 28.02
C GLY A 193 17.80 1.65 27.41
N LEU A 194 17.93 0.60 28.23
CA LEU A 194 17.75 -0.79 27.82
C LEU A 194 16.31 -1.06 27.38
N ASP A 195 15.32 -0.61 28.16
CA ASP A 195 13.90 -0.74 27.81
C ASP A 195 13.58 -0.05 26.49
N LYS A 196 14.08 1.17 26.29
CA LYS A 196 13.95 1.90 25.02
C LYS A 196 14.59 1.15 23.85
N SER A 197 15.75 0.53 24.07
CA SER A 197 16.44 -0.28 23.07
C SER A 197 15.60 -1.52 22.70
N ARG A 198 15.09 -2.24 23.69
CA ARG A 198 14.20 -3.41 23.49
C ARG A 198 12.94 -3.05 22.73
N CYS A 199 12.27 -1.95 23.09
CA CYS A 199 11.10 -1.47 22.34
C CYS A 199 11.45 -1.13 20.88
N ARG A 200 12.65 -0.62 20.61
CA ARG A 200 13.10 -0.32 19.23
C ARG A 200 13.38 -1.60 18.44
N THR A 201 14.02 -2.59 19.05
CA THR A 201 14.26 -3.92 18.45
C THR A 201 12.94 -4.51 17.95
N VAL A 202 11.92 -4.58 18.81
CA VAL A 202 10.59 -5.11 18.44
C VAL A 202 9.97 -4.33 17.28
N ARG A 203 10.06 -2.99 17.30
CA ARG A 203 9.54 -2.16 16.19
C ARG A 203 10.28 -2.39 14.88
N ILE A 204 11.59 -2.61 14.92
CA ILE A 204 12.40 -2.87 13.72
C ILE A 204 12.06 -4.26 13.17
N GLU A 205 11.94 -5.27 14.02
CA GLU A 205 11.52 -6.63 13.65
C GLU A 205 10.15 -6.64 12.98
N SER A 206 9.17 -5.95 13.57
CA SER A 206 7.83 -5.81 13.01
C SER A 206 7.87 -5.19 11.60
N ARG A 207 8.62 -4.10 11.40
CA ARG A 207 8.77 -3.46 10.07
C ARG A 207 9.49 -4.34 9.05
N LYS A 208 10.48 -5.11 9.49
CA LYS A 208 11.16 -6.12 8.65
C LYS A 208 10.16 -7.18 8.21
N ALA A 209 9.38 -7.72 9.15
CA ALA A 209 8.37 -8.74 8.89
C ALA A 209 7.29 -8.24 7.93
N GLU A 210 6.82 -7.00 8.08
CA GLU A 210 5.89 -6.35 7.15
C GLU A 210 6.44 -6.31 5.72
N CYS A 211 7.71 -5.94 5.54
CA CYS A 211 8.34 -5.90 4.21
C CYS A 211 8.42 -7.28 3.56
N VAL A 212 8.85 -8.29 4.33
CA VAL A 212 8.98 -9.67 3.86
C VAL A 212 7.61 -10.28 3.55
N SER A 213 6.63 -10.08 4.44
CA SER A 213 5.26 -10.56 4.25
C SER A 213 4.62 -9.95 3.01
N LEU A 214 4.77 -8.62 2.82
CA LEU A 214 4.29 -7.96 1.62
C LEU A 214 4.95 -8.54 0.36
N ALA A 215 6.28 -8.64 0.32
CA ALA A 215 7.00 -9.19 -0.82
C ALA A 215 6.52 -10.60 -1.21
N SER A 216 6.37 -11.49 -0.23
CA SER A 216 5.87 -12.85 -0.46
C SER A 216 4.42 -12.87 -0.95
N ASN A 217 3.55 -12.06 -0.34
CA ASN A 217 2.14 -11.95 -0.78
C ASN A 217 2.04 -11.44 -2.22
N LEU A 218 2.85 -10.46 -2.61
CA LEU A 218 2.87 -9.93 -3.96
C LEU A 218 3.31 -10.98 -5.00
N LYS A 219 4.34 -11.78 -4.67
CA LYS A 219 4.75 -12.91 -5.52
C LYS A 219 3.63 -13.93 -5.69
N ASN A 220 2.97 -14.32 -4.60
CA ASN A 220 1.85 -15.27 -4.63
C ASN A 220 0.64 -14.75 -5.42
N MET A 221 0.35 -13.44 -5.35
CA MET A 221 -0.72 -12.83 -6.13
C MET A 221 -0.42 -12.79 -7.64
N ALA A 222 0.85 -12.73 -8.02
CA ALA A 222 1.30 -12.63 -9.40
C ALA A 222 1.58 -13.99 -10.05
N THR A 223 1.58 -15.08 -9.28
CA THR A 223 1.54 -16.44 -9.82
C THR A 223 0.09 -16.81 -10.09
N PRO A 224 -0.28 -17.10 -11.35
CA PRO A 224 -1.58 -17.68 -11.65
C PRO A 224 -1.71 -18.98 -10.85
N ASN A 225 -2.83 -19.19 -10.14
CA ASN A 225 -3.12 -20.51 -9.62
C ASN A 225 -3.11 -21.47 -10.83
N PRO A 226 -2.32 -22.56 -10.83
CA PRO A 226 -2.56 -23.63 -11.78
C PRO A 226 -4.00 -24.07 -11.52
N PHE A 227 -4.86 -23.93 -12.53
CA PHE A 227 -6.29 -24.22 -12.41
C PHE A 227 -6.54 -25.50 -11.59
N PRO A 228 -7.59 -25.58 -10.74
CA PRO A 228 -8.22 -26.87 -10.53
C PRO A 228 -8.72 -27.32 -11.91
N SER A 229 -8.10 -28.36 -12.45
CA SER A 229 -8.59 -29.04 -13.62
C SER A 229 -10.02 -29.52 -13.35
N LYS A 230 -10.98 -28.99 -14.11
CA LYS A 230 -12.35 -29.50 -14.32
C LYS A 230 -13.21 -29.74 -13.05
N ALA A 231 -14.33 -29.04 -12.99
CA ALA A 231 -15.59 -29.60 -12.52
C ALA A 231 -16.66 -29.27 -13.56
#